data_AF-A0A839J0V6-F1
#
_entry.id   AF-A0A839J0V6-F1
#
_cell.length_a   1.000
_cell.length_b   1.000
_cell.length_c   1.000
_cell.angle_alpha   90.00
_cell.angle_beta   90.00
_cell.angle_gamma   90.00
#
_symmetry.space_group_name_H-M   'P 1'
#
loop_
_entity.id
_entity.type
_entity.pdbx_description
1 polymer ?
#
loop_
_entity_poly.entity_id
_entity_poly.type
_entity_poly.pdbx_seq_one_letter_code
_entity_poly.pdbx_strand_id
1 'polypeptide(L)'
;ELKINYRFTKNGKARSLKLEHKKLDNGNYLITAKAIDNKGLRCLDYEERVYFQCLNGGEAIISQGTPTGSEVIEMANGKASIEVKRFSEDELLQVMVLNQ
;
A
#
# COMPACT_ATOMS: atom_id res chain seq x y z
N GLU A 1 21.17 4.59 9.99
CA GLU A 1 20.90 6.04 9.82
C GLU A 1 19.44 6.24 9.44
N LEU A 2 18.72 7.18 10.08
CA LEU A 2 17.32 7.46 9.78
C LEU A 2 17.23 8.51 8.67
N LYS A 3 16.67 8.14 7.51
CA LYS A 3 16.45 9.07 6.40
C LYS A 3 15.01 9.61 6.40
N ILE A 4 14.87 10.93 6.52
CA ILE A 4 13.57 11.61 6.55
C ILE A 4 13.43 12.48 5.30
N ASN A 5 12.27 12.38 4.64
CA ASN A 5 11.92 13.27 3.54
C ASN A 5 11.08 14.42 4.09
N TYR A 6 11.57 15.66 3.94
CA TYR A 6 10.88 16.87 4.39
C TYR A 6 10.16 17.56 3.22
N ARG A 7 8.94 18.04 3.47
CA ARG A 7 8.15 18.84 2.52
C ARG A 7 7.32 19.86 3.30
N PHE A 8 7.39 21.13 2.89
CA PHE A 8 6.57 22.22 3.44
C PHE A 8 5.33 22.53 2.58
N THR A 9 5.32 22.10 1.31
CA THR A 9 4.15 22.21 0.44
C THR A 9 3.02 21.33 0.96
N LYS A 10 1.89 21.95 1.29
CA LYS A 10 0.68 21.27 1.75
C LYS A 10 0.05 20.46 0.62
N ASN A 11 -0.43 19.25 0.93
CA ASN A 11 -1.25 18.46 0.01
C ASN A 11 -2.66 19.05 -0.13
N GLY A 12 -3.28 18.82 -1.28
CA GLY A 12 -4.71 18.98 -1.46
C GLY A 12 -5.51 17.81 -0.88
N LYS A 13 -6.81 17.77 -1.23
CA LYS A 13 -7.68 16.63 -0.95
C LYS A 13 -7.21 15.39 -1.72
N ALA A 14 -7.31 14.22 -1.09
CA ALA A 14 -7.04 12.95 -1.75
C ALA A 14 -7.98 12.75 -2.94
N ARG A 15 -7.43 12.26 -4.05
CA ARG A 15 -8.15 12.06 -5.32
C ARG A 15 -8.03 10.64 -5.84
N SER A 16 -6.93 9.95 -5.56
CA SER A 16 -6.74 8.56 -5.96
C SER A 16 -5.76 7.84 -5.04
N LEU A 17 -5.76 6.50 -5.12
CA LEU A 17 -4.74 5.65 -4.53
C LEU A 17 -3.73 5.26 -5.61
N LYS A 18 -2.44 5.47 -5.33
CA LYS A 18 -1.34 4.97 -6.15
C LYS A 18 -0.76 3.71 -5.51
N LEU A 19 -0.71 2.61 -6.26
CA LEU A 19 -0.04 1.38 -5.86
C LEU A 19 1.42 1.39 -6.30
N GLU A 20 2.30 0.97 -5.41
CA GLU A 20 3.72 0.71 -5.67
C GLU A 20 4.10 -0.62 -5.02
N HIS A 21 5.09 -1.32 -5.56
CA HIS A 21 5.56 -2.58 -4.98
C HIS A 21 7.08 -2.60 -4.84
N LYS A 22 7.57 -3.41 -3.91
CA LYS A 22 8.99 -3.78 -3.81
C LYS A 22 9.11 -5.25 -3.43
N LYS A 23 10.15 -5.92 -3.92
CA LYS A 23 10.52 -7.26 -3.44
C LYS A 23 11.20 -7.12 -2.08
N LEU A 24 10.87 -7.99 -1.14
CA LEU A 24 11.45 -8.10 0.20
C LEU A 24 12.55 -9.17 0.19
N ASP A 25 13.41 -9.14 1.21
CA ASP A 25 14.54 -10.07 1.33
C ASP A 25 14.10 -11.53 1.49
N ASN A 26 12.89 -11.76 2.02
CA ASN A 26 12.26 -13.08 2.13
C ASN A 26 11.64 -13.58 0.80
N GLY A 27 11.76 -12.82 -0.28
CA GLY A 27 11.22 -13.15 -1.61
C GLY A 27 9.78 -12.70 -1.84
N ASN A 28 9.05 -12.29 -0.79
CA ASN A 28 7.69 -11.77 -0.92
C ASN A 28 7.69 -10.34 -1.49
N TYR A 29 6.51 -9.86 -1.85
CA TYR A 29 6.30 -8.50 -2.36
C TYR A 29 5.57 -7.66 -1.31
N LEU A 30 6.12 -6.48 -1.01
CA LEU A 30 5.39 -5.48 -0.24
C LEU A 30 4.65 -4.55 -1.20
N ILE A 31 3.33 -4.65 -1.20
CA ILE A 31 2.44 -3.77 -1.95
C ILE A 31 2.11 -2.57 -1.06
N THR A 32 2.27 -1.36 -1.56
CA THR A 32 2.04 -0.10 -0.84
C THR A 32 1.02 0.74 -1.58
N ALA A 33 -0.09 1.07 -0.92
CA ALA A 33 -1.03 2.09 -1.38
C ALA A 33 -0.65 3.45 -0.79
N LYS A 34 -0.66 4.50 -1.62
CA LYS A 34 -0.49 5.90 -1.22
C LYS A 34 -1.68 6.74 -1.69
N ALA A 35 -2.34 7.44 -0.78
CA ALA A 35 -3.32 8.44 -1.13
C ALA A 35 -2.62 9.68 -1.71
N ILE A 36 -3.01 10.09 -2.90
CA ILE A 36 -2.43 11.22 -3.62
C ILE A 36 -3.48 12.26 -4.00
N ASP A 37 -3.07 13.53 -4.01
CA ASP A 37 -3.89 14.64 -4.50
C ASP A 37 -3.80 14.80 -6.03
N ASN A 38 -4.49 15.81 -6.56
CA ASN A 38 -4.47 16.13 -7.99
C ASN A 38 -3.09 16.59 -8.53
N LYS A 39 -2.12 16.87 -7.66
CA LYS A 39 -0.74 17.22 -8.00
C LYS A 39 0.21 16.04 -7.81
N GLY A 40 -0.31 14.86 -7.47
CA GLY A 40 0.48 13.65 -7.19
C GLY A 40 1.20 13.69 -5.84
N LEU A 41 0.87 14.63 -4.96
CA LEU A 41 1.45 14.71 -3.62
C LEU A 41 0.73 13.73 -2.70
N ARG A 42 1.50 12.98 -1.90
CA ARG A 42 0.93 12.17 -0.82
C ARG A 42 0.14 13.05 0.15
N CYS A 43 -1.10 12.66 0.42
CA CYS A 43 -1.96 13.26 1.43
C CYS A 43 -1.57 12.74 2.81
N LEU A 44 -0.89 13.57 3.61
CA LEU A 44 -0.32 13.14 4.90
C LEU A 44 -1.37 13.03 6.02
N ASP A 45 -2.53 13.59 5.79
CA ASP A 45 -3.70 13.63 6.67
C ASP A 45 -4.78 12.63 6.26
N TYR A 46 -4.52 11.80 5.24
CA TYR A 46 -5.49 10.79 4.79
C TYR A 46 -5.41 9.54 5.66
N GLU A 47 -6.49 9.24 6.35
CA GLU A 47 -6.62 8.15 7.33
C GLU A 47 -7.77 7.18 7.03
N GLU A 48 -8.45 7.35 5.90
CA GLU A 48 -9.55 6.46 5.53
C GLU A 48 -9.10 5.00 5.41
N ARG A 49 -10.09 4.12 5.59
CA ARG A 49 -9.90 2.68 5.55
C ARG A 49 -9.74 2.19 4.12
N VAL A 50 -8.76 1.32 3.91
CA VAL A 50 -8.54 0.64 2.63
C VAL A 50 -8.65 -0.87 2.79
N TYR A 51 -9.09 -1.52 1.72
CA TYR A 51 -9.17 -2.98 1.58
C TYR A 51 -8.21 -3.45 0.50
N PHE A 52 -7.30 -4.35 0.85
CA PHE A 52 -6.41 -5.04 -0.08
C PHE A 52 -6.97 -6.41 -0.45
N GLN A 53 -6.91 -6.74 -1.73
CA GLN A 53 -7.29 -8.06 -2.23
C GLN A 53 -6.27 -8.56 -3.25
N CYS A 54 -5.73 -9.77 -3.03
CA CYS A 54 -4.95 -10.47 -4.05
C CYS A 54 -5.92 -11.23 -4.96
N LEU A 55 -5.98 -10.86 -6.23
CA LEU A 55 -6.92 -11.41 -7.21
C LEU A 55 -6.34 -12.62 -7.94
N ASN A 56 -5.04 -12.64 -8.21
CA ASN A 56 -4.39 -13.70 -8.97
C ASN A 56 -2.87 -13.76 -8.72
N GLY A 57 -2.25 -14.92 -8.96
CA GLY A 57 -0.79 -15.11 -9.00
C GLY A 57 -0.09 -15.08 -7.64
N GLY A 58 -0.83 -15.06 -6.53
CA GLY A 58 -0.28 -15.05 -5.18
C GLY A 58 -1.32 -15.03 -4.06
N GLU A 59 -0.85 -14.93 -2.83
CA GLU A 59 -1.62 -14.88 -1.60
C GLU A 59 -1.19 -13.68 -0.74
N ALA A 60 -2.16 -12.92 -0.21
CA ALA A 60 -1.87 -11.86 0.74
C ALA A 60 -1.65 -12.46 2.14
N ILE A 61 -0.62 -12.01 2.84
CA ILE A 61 -0.37 -12.39 4.23
C ILE A 61 -1.28 -11.54 5.11
N ILE A 62 -2.26 -12.18 5.75
CA ILE A 62 -3.32 -11.51 6.51
C ILE A 62 -3.43 -12.04 7.94
N SER A 63 -4.32 -11.43 8.73
CA SER A 63 -4.67 -11.83 10.10
C SER A 63 -3.50 -11.86 11.08
N GLN A 64 -2.45 -11.07 10.82
CA GLN A 64 -1.30 -10.98 11.71
C GLN A 64 -1.45 -9.89 12.79
N GLY A 65 -2.43 -9.00 12.64
CA GLY A 65 -2.57 -7.82 13.50
C GLY A 65 -1.41 -6.82 13.33
N THR A 66 -0.72 -6.86 12.17
CA THR A 66 0.42 -5.99 11.87
C THR A 66 0.10 -5.00 10.75
N PRO A 67 0.85 -3.87 10.64
CA PRO A 67 0.64 -2.86 9.60
C PRO A 67 0.81 -3.35 8.16
N THR A 68 1.41 -4.53 7.95
CA THR A 68 1.62 -5.15 6.64
C THR A 68 0.91 -6.50 6.49
N GLY A 69 0.13 -6.91 7.50
CA GLY A 69 -0.53 -8.20 7.59
C GLY A 69 -2.02 -8.08 7.87
N SER A 70 -2.63 -6.99 7.41
CA SER A 70 -4.05 -6.67 7.58
C SER A 70 -4.67 -6.35 6.23
N GLU A 71 -5.71 -7.10 5.85
CA GLU A 71 -6.45 -6.86 4.60
C GLU A 71 -7.25 -5.56 4.63
N VAL A 72 -7.76 -5.18 5.80
CA VAL A 72 -8.50 -3.95 6.07
C VAL A 72 -7.69 -3.12 7.06
N ILE A 73 -7.29 -1.91 6.66
CA ILE A 73 -6.48 -1.03 7.54
C ILE A 73 -6.72 0.45 7.22
N GLU A 74 -6.71 1.29 8.25
CA GLU A 74 -6.68 2.75 8.10
C GLU A 74 -5.30 3.22 7.66
N MET A 75 -5.25 4.18 6.75
CA MET A 75 -3.98 4.65 6.21
C MET A 75 -3.19 5.46 7.25
N ALA A 76 -1.92 5.12 7.45
CA ALA A 76 -1.02 5.90 8.29
C ALA A 76 -0.31 6.97 7.45
N ASN A 77 -0.68 8.23 7.64
CA ASN A 77 -0.21 9.37 6.85
C ASN A 77 -0.40 9.18 5.34
N GLY A 78 -1.60 8.73 4.94
CA GLY A 78 -1.95 8.40 3.56
C GLY A 78 -1.15 7.25 2.98
N LYS A 79 -0.65 6.33 3.81
CA LYS A 79 0.05 5.11 3.39
C LYS A 79 -0.50 3.88 4.10
N ALA A 80 -0.77 2.82 3.35
CA ALA A 80 -1.00 1.48 3.86
C ALA A 80 -0.21 0.47 3.04
N SER A 81 0.05 -0.72 3.59
CA SER A 81 0.80 -1.74 2.87
C SER A 81 0.32 -3.13 3.24
N ILE A 82 0.53 -4.08 2.35
CA ILE A 82 0.28 -5.50 2.58
C ILE A 82 1.40 -6.33 1.97
N GLU A 83 1.81 -7.37 2.67
CA GLU A 83 2.75 -8.36 2.15
C GLU A 83 2.01 -9.42 1.35
N VAL A 84 2.54 -9.76 0.19
CA VAL A 84 1.96 -10.72 -0.75
C VAL A 84 3.03 -11.71 -1.18
N LYS A 85 2.73 -12.99 -1.03
CA LYS A 85 3.58 -14.07 -1.51
C LYS A 85 3.14 -14.47 -2.91
N ARG A 86 4.07 -14.43 -3.87
CA ARG A 86 3.81 -14.83 -5.26
C ARG A 86 3.94 -16.36 -5.39
N PHE A 87 3.10 -16.99 -6.21
CA PHE A 87 3.18 -18.44 -6.45
C PHE A 87 4.24 -18.82 -7.48
N SER A 88 4.32 -18.06 -8.59
CA SER A 88 5.30 -18.25 -9.65
C SER A 88 5.67 -16.91 -10.28
N GLU A 89 6.91 -16.79 -10.77
CA GLU A 89 7.35 -15.61 -11.54
C GLU A 89 6.72 -15.57 -12.95
N ASP A 90 6.19 -16.70 -13.44
CA ASP A 90 5.58 -16.83 -14.77
C ASP A 90 4.11 -16.39 -14.81
N GLU A 91 3.44 -16.32 -13.66
CA GLU A 91 2.04 -15.91 -13.55
C GLU A 91 1.90 -14.46 -13.13
N LEU A 92 0.99 -13.72 -13.75
CA LEU A 92 0.73 -12.31 -13.39
C LEU A 92 0.17 -12.21 -11.97
N LEU A 93 0.92 -11.54 -11.09
CA LEU A 93 0.47 -11.15 -9.76
C LEU A 93 -0.47 -9.95 -9.88
N GLN A 94 -1.74 -10.12 -9.51
CA GLN A 94 -2.75 -9.08 -9.56
C GLN A 94 -3.26 -8.76 -8.15
N VAL A 95 -3.07 -7.52 -7.72
CA VAL A 95 -3.50 -7.03 -6.40
C VAL A 95 -4.32 -5.76 -6.59
N MET A 96 -5.43 -5.67 -5.88
CA MET A 96 -6.35 -4.53 -5.88
C MET A 96 -6.34 -3.85 -4.52
N VAL A 97 -6.57 -2.54 -4.51
CA VAL A 97 -6.88 -1.76 -3.32
C VAL A 97 -8.15 -0.94 -3.56
N LEU A 98 -9.05 -0.96 -2.58
CA LEU A 98 -10.28 -0.17 -2.56
C LEU A 98 -10.26 0.75 -1.35
N ASN A 99 -10.72 1.99 -1.48
CA ASN A 99 -11.07 2.84 -0.35
C ASN A 99 -12.58 2.86 -0.16
N GLN A 100 -13.03 2.88 1.10
CA GLN A 100 -14.43 3.12 1.45
C GLN A 100 -14.69 4.61 1.67
#